data_AF-Q2IPS0-F1
#
_entry.id   AF-Q2IPS0-F1
#
_cell.length_a   1.000
_cell.length_b   1.000
_cell.length_c   1.000
_cell.angle_alpha   90.00
_cell.angle_beta   90.00
_cell.angle_gamma   90.00
#
_symmetry.space_group_name_H-M   'P 1'
#
loop_
_entity.id
_entity.type
_entity.pdbx_description
1 polymer ?
#
loop_
_entity_poly.entity_id
_entity_poly.type
_entity_poly.pdbx_seq_one_letter_code
_entity_poly.pdbx_strand_id
1 'polypeptide(L)'
;MFFLKELPTRQVLERYHAAFPAMQVETIDRALRMLRTASLLLRELEAYFATHQLSQARFLVLVVLDREEDPGGLRISEVAERIDVARPVMTRTLQSLAAGGLVRFREDETDARSRRVLLTAKGKRRLHDMLPGYYATIDAFMKAHDAPD
;
A
#
# COMPACT_ATOMS: atom_id res chain seq x y z
N MET A 1 0.27 -7.23 -8.01
CA MET A 1 -1.10 -7.35 -8.57
C MET A 1 -1.33 -8.82 -8.95
N PHE A 2 -2.44 -9.42 -8.55
CA PHE A 2 -2.83 -10.77 -8.97
C PHE A 2 -3.46 -10.72 -10.36
N PHE A 3 -2.88 -11.45 -11.32
CA PHE A 3 -3.23 -11.31 -12.74
C PHE A 3 -4.31 -12.28 -13.23
N LEU A 4 -4.60 -13.34 -12.46
CA LEU A 4 -5.60 -14.33 -12.82
C LEU A 4 -7.00 -13.72 -12.64
N LYS A 5 -7.65 -13.38 -13.75
CA LYS A 5 -8.99 -12.76 -13.74
C LYS A 5 -10.10 -13.78 -13.56
N GLU A 6 -9.97 -14.92 -14.22
CA GLU A 6 -10.92 -16.04 -14.18
C GLU A 6 -10.41 -17.06 -13.17
N LEU A 7 -11.11 -17.18 -12.05
CA LEU A 7 -10.75 -18.15 -11.02
C LEU A 7 -11.15 -19.56 -11.46
N PRO A 8 -10.38 -20.59 -11.10
CA PRO A 8 -10.75 -21.97 -11.36
C PRO A 8 -12.11 -22.27 -10.72
N THR A 9 -12.97 -22.97 -11.45
CA THR A 9 -14.24 -23.44 -10.89
C THR A 9 -13.99 -24.47 -9.80
N ARG A 10 -14.98 -24.69 -8.94
CA ARG A 10 -14.93 -25.75 -7.92
C ARG A 10 -14.57 -27.12 -8.52
N GLN A 11 -15.15 -27.45 -9.68
CA GLN A 11 -14.85 -28.70 -10.40
C GLN A 11 -13.36 -28.81 -10.79
N VAL A 12 -12.74 -27.70 -11.23
CA VAL A 12 -11.31 -27.67 -11.54
C VAL A 12 -10.47 -27.88 -10.28
N LEU A 13 -10.85 -27.27 -9.16
CA LEU A 13 -10.16 -27.43 -7.88
C LEU A 13 -10.30 -28.86 -7.34
N GLU A 14 -11.48 -29.48 -7.43
CA GLU A 14 -11.71 -30.87 -7.04
C GLU A 14 -10.86 -31.84 -7.88
N ARG A 15 -10.73 -31.57 -9.19
CA ARG A 15 -9.81 -32.34 -10.05
C ARG A 15 -8.35 -32.22 -9.60
N TYR A 16 -7.91 -31.04 -9.16
CA TYR A 16 -6.56 -30.88 -8.61
C TYR A 16 -6.39 -31.57 -7.26
N HIS A 17 -7.41 -31.55 -6.39
CA HIS A 17 -7.37 -32.28 -5.13
C HIS A 17 -7.17 -33.79 -5.35
N ALA A 18 -7.81 -34.38 -6.36
CA ALA A 18 -7.60 -35.79 -6.69
C ALA A 18 -6.13 -36.12 -7.03
N ALA A 19 -5.42 -35.20 -7.68
CA ALA A 19 -3.98 -35.34 -7.99
C ALA A 19 -3.07 -34.93 -6.81
N PHE A 20 -3.53 -34.02 -5.94
CA PHE A 20 -2.80 -33.48 -4.80
C PHE A 20 -3.66 -33.51 -3.53
N PRO A 21 -3.82 -34.68 -2.87
CA PRO A 21 -4.79 -34.84 -1.78
C PRO A 21 -4.52 -33.97 -0.54
N ALA A 22 -3.30 -33.45 -0.37
CA ALA A 22 -2.97 -32.51 0.70
C ALA A 22 -3.55 -31.10 0.48
N MET A 23 -3.99 -30.76 -0.75
CA MET A 23 -4.57 -29.46 -1.08
C MET A 23 -6.02 -29.39 -0.59
N GLN A 24 -6.35 -28.37 0.20
CA GLN A 24 -7.71 -28.15 0.68
C GLN A 24 -8.49 -27.21 -0.24
N VAL A 25 -9.46 -27.76 -0.98
CA VAL A 25 -10.23 -27.05 -2.03
C VAL A 25 -10.82 -25.73 -1.51
N GLU A 26 -11.53 -25.77 -0.38
CA GLU A 26 -12.19 -24.60 0.20
C GLU A 26 -11.19 -23.49 0.59
N THR A 27 -10.06 -23.88 1.19
CA THR A 27 -9.00 -22.94 1.58
C THR A 27 -8.40 -22.26 0.37
N ILE A 28 -8.16 -23.01 -0.71
CA ILE A 28 -7.60 -22.47 -1.96
C ILE A 28 -8.61 -21.57 -2.66
N ASP A 29 -9.88 -21.97 -2.78
CA ASP A 29 -10.92 -21.13 -3.38
C ASP A 29 -11.04 -19.78 -2.67
N ARG A 30 -11.14 -19.80 -1.33
CA ARG A 30 -11.21 -18.58 -0.53
C ARG A 30 -9.98 -17.68 -0.70
N ALA A 31 -8.78 -18.28 -0.72
CA ALA A 31 -7.55 -17.52 -0.93
C ALA A 31 -7.49 -16.88 -2.32
N LEU A 32 -7.89 -17.60 -3.37
CA LEU A 32 -7.92 -17.08 -4.74
C LEU A 32 -8.94 -15.93 -4.89
N ARG A 33 -10.12 -16.07 -4.29
CA ARG A 33 -11.13 -14.99 -4.22
C ARG A 33 -10.60 -13.76 -3.50
N MET A 34 -9.97 -13.95 -2.33
CA MET A 34 -9.36 -12.86 -1.57
C MET A 34 -8.26 -12.14 -2.39
N LEU A 35 -7.36 -12.88 -3.04
CA LEU A 35 -6.31 -12.31 -3.90
C LEU A 35 -6.90 -11.52 -5.08
N ARG A 36 -8.01 -12.02 -5.65
CA ARG A 36 -8.72 -11.36 -6.75
C ARG A 36 -9.34 -10.05 -6.29
N THR A 37 -10.11 -10.07 -5.21
CA THR A 37 -10.77 -8.89 -4.63
C THR A 37 -9.75 -7.84 -4.20
N ALA A 38 -8.70 -8.24 -3.47
CA ALA A 38 -7.63 -7.32 -3.07
C ALA A 38 -6.95 -6.66 -4.29
N SER A 39 -6.74 -7.41 -5.38
CA SER A 39 -6.13 -6.86 -6.59
C SER A 39 -7.04 -5.91 -7.36
N LEU A 40 -8.37 -6.06 -7.26
CA LEU A 40 -9.32 -5.10 -7.81
C LEU A 40 -9.29 -3.79 -7.00
N LEU A 41 -9.33 -3.87 -5.67
CA LEU A 41 -9.24 -2.70 -4.80
C LEU A 41 -7.93 -1.94 -5.03
N LEU A 42 -6.80 -2.64 -5.11
CA LEU A 42 -5.49 -2.02 -5.37
C LEU A 42 -5.48 -1.25 -6.70
N ARG A 43 -6.18 -1.75 -7.74
CA ARG A 43 -6.29 -1.04 -9.02
C ARG A 43 -7.12 0.23 -8.93
N GLU A 44 -8.21 0.21 -8.18
CA GLU A 44 -9.03 1.42 -7.96
C GLU A 44 -8.27 2.47 -7.17
N LEU A 45 -7.54 2.04 -6.12
CA LEU A 45 -6.66 2.92 -5.35
C LEU A 45 -5.52 3.48 -6.20
N GLU A 46 -4.89 2.68 -7.06
CA GLU A 46 -3.88 3.16 -8.01
C GLU A 46 -4.45 4.23 -8.95
N ALA A 47 -5.66 4.02 -9.48
CA ALA A 47 -6.34 5.00 -10.31
C ALA A 47 -6.64 6.29 -9.54
N TYR A 48 -7.13 6.17 -8.29
CA TYR A 48 -7.34 7.30 -7.40
C TYR A 48 -6.03 8.08 -7.16
N PHE A 49 -4.95 7.43 -6.75
CA PHE A 49 -3.69 8.14 -6.51
C PHE A 49 -3.14 8.83 -7.76
N ALA A 50 -3.35 8.24 -8.95
CA ALA A 50 -2.93 8.83 -10.22
C ALA A 50 -3.65 10.16 -10.53
N THR A 51 -4.95 10.31 -10.18
CA THR A 51 -5.66 11.60 -10.33
C THR A 51 -5.06 12.70 -9.44
N HIS A 52 -4.37 12.29 -8.37
CA HIS A 52 -3.63 13.16 -7.45
C HIS A 52 -2.11 13.20 -7.74
N GLN A 53 -1.65 12.73 -8.91
CA GLN A 53 -0.23 12.72 -9.32
C GLN A 53 0.69 12.06 -8.27
N LEU A 54 0.16 11.10 -7.51
CA LEU A 54 0.86 10.34 -6.50
C LEU A 54 0.81 8.85 -6.85
N SER A 55 1.78 8.12 -6.33
CA SER A 55 1.74 6.65 -6.31
C SER A 55 1.28 6.18 -4.95
N GLN A 56 0.81 4.93 -4.87
CA GLN A 56 0.49 4.28 -3.60
C GLN A 56 1.65 4.34 -2.61
N ALA A 57 2.88 3.99 -3.05
CA ALA A 57 4.06 4.05 -2.21
C ALA A 57 4.32 5.45 -1.64
N ARG A 58 4.15 6.50 -2.45
CA ARG A 58 4.30 7.89 -2.00
C ARG A 58 3.23 8.28 -0.99
N PHE A 59 1.97 7.90 -1.23
CA PHE A 59 0.88 8.13 -0.30
C PHE A 59 1.11 7.43 1.05
N LEU A 60 1.51 6.15 1.03
CA LEU A 60 1.80 5.38 2.24
C LEU A 60 2.96 5.97 3.05
N VAL A 61 3.99 6.54 2.40
CA VAL A 61 5.04 7.30 3.10
C VAL A 61 4.46 8.48 3.87
N LEU A 62 3.52 9.23 3.29
CA LEU A 62 2.88 10.34 3.99
C LEU A 62 2.07 9.85 5.19
N VAL A 63 1.31 8.76 5.04
CA VAL A 63 0.55 8.14 6.13
C VAL A 63 1.46 7.68 7.26
N VAL A 64 2.59 7.02 6.94
CA VAL A 64 3.56 6.55 7.94
C VAL A 64 4.18 7.72 8.69
N LEU A 65 4.57 8.79 7.99
CA LEU A 65 5.19 9.96 8.62
C LEU A 65 4.18 10.83 9.40
N ASP A 66 2.90 10.86 9.01
CA ASP A 66 1.87 11.63 9.74
C ASP A 66 1.49 10.98 11.07
N ARG A 67 1.60 9.64 11.15
CA ARG A 67 1.37 8.85 12.36
C ARG A 67 2.58 8.78 13.29
N GLU A 68 3.72 9.35 12.89
CA GLU A 68 4.92 9.32 13.71
C GLU A 68 4.81 10.30 14.88
N GLU A 69 5.03 9.79 16.09
CA GLU A 69 4.95 10.58 17.32
C GLU A 69 6.29 11.27 17.64
N ASP A 70 7.42 10.71 17.21
CA ASP A 70 8.73 11.34 17.37
C ASP A 70 8.85 12.61 16.48
N PRO A 71 8.98 13.81 17.06
CA PRO A 71 9.16 15.04 16.29
C PRO A 71 10.48 15.07 15.50
N GLY A 72 11.41 14.16 15.76
CA GLY A 72 12.60 13.90 14.97
C GLY A 72 12.33 13.21 13.63
N GLY A 73 11.16 12.59 13.46
CA GLY A 73 10.78 11.80 12.30
C GLY A 73 11.57 10.50 12.15
N LEU A 74 11.49 9.87 10.98
CA LEU A 74 11.96 8.49 10.78
C LEU A 74 13.22 8.41 9.93
N ARG A 75 14.12 7.47 10.25
CA ARG A 75 15.20 7.04 9.37
C ARG A 75 14.62 6.37 8.13
N ILE A 76 15.36 6.45 7.02
CA ILE A 76 14.95 5.83 5.75
C ILE A 76 14.68 4.33 5.89
N SER A 77 15.49 3.62 6.69
CA SER A 77 15.31 2.18 6.96
C SER A 77 13.99 1.90 7.66
N GLU A 78 13.62 2.72 8.64
CA GLU A 78 12.39 2.56 9.41
C GLU A 78 11.15 2.85 8.54
N VAL A 79 11.24 3.80 7.60
CA VAL A 79 10.16 4.02 6.61
C VAL A 79 10.07 2.84 5.64
N ALA A 80 11.21 2.30 5.21
CA ALA A 80 11.27 1.15 4.29
C ALA A 80 10.68 -0.12 4.93
N GLU A 81 11.00 -0.39 6.19
CA GLU A 81 10.46 -1.50 6.97
C GLU A 81 8.95 -1.39 7.17
N ARG A 82 8.44 -0.20 7.52
CA ARG A 82 7.00 0.02 7.71
C ARG A 82 6.16 -0.08 6.43
N ILE A 83 6.77 0.07 5.26
CA ILE A 83 6.09 0.02 3.95
C ILE A 83 6.41 -1.28 3.20
N ASP A 84 7.25 -2.14 3.78
CA ASP A 84 7.69 -3.42 3.21
C ASP A 84 8.27 -3.28 1.79
N VAL A 85 9.20 -2.34 1.61
CA VAL A 85 9.91 -2.16 0.34
C VAL A 85 11.41 -2.06 0.54
N ALA A 86 12.18 -2.47 -0.46
CA ALA A 86 13.63 -2.39 -0.42
C ALA A 86 14.13 -0.94 -0.24
N ARG A 87 15.17 -0.77 0.58
CA ARG A 87 15.76 0.54 0.91
C ARG A 87 16.09 1.41 -0.33
N PRO A 88 16.66 0.89 -1.44
CA PRO A 88 16.92 1.71 -2.63
C PRO A 88 15.64 2.28 -3.26
N VAL A 89 14.53 1.53 -3.20
CA VAL A 89 13.22 2.00 -3.67
C VAL A 89 12.72 3.10 -2.74
N MET A 90 12.81 2.90 -1.42
CA MET A 90 12.39 3.90 -0.45
C MET A 90 13.17 5.21 -0.58
N THR A 91 14.50 5.16 -0.73
CA THR A 91 15.33 6.35 -0.94
C THR A 91 14.86 7.18 -2.13
N ARG A 92 14.59 6.54 -3.28
CA ARG A 92 14.09 7.25 -4.48
C ARG A 92 12.70 7.85 -4.26
N THR A 93 11.81 7.12 -3.58
CA THR A 93 10.48 7.61 -3.22
C THR A 93 10.56 8.87 -2.37
N LEU A 94 11.41 8.85 -1.34
CA LEU A 94 11.61 9.97 -0.42
C LEU A 94 12.27 11.18 -1.10
N GLN A 95 13.26 10.96 -1.96
CA GLN A 95 13.86 12.02 -2.76
C GLN A 95 12.83 12.71 -3.66
N SER A 96 11.96 11.93 -4.30
CA SER A 96 10.89 12.49 -5.13
C SER A 96 9.86 13.27 -4.30
N LEU A 97 9.48 12.78 -3.12
CA LEU A 97 8.59 13.51 -2.21
C LEU A 97 9.24 14.80 -1.69
N ALA A 98 10.55 14.79 -1.44
CA ALA A 98 11.30 15.95 -1.00
C ALA A 98 11.40 17.01 -2.10
N ALA A 99 11.64 16.59 -3.35
CA ALA A 99 11.60 17.49 -4.51
C ALA A 99 10.21 18.14 -4.68
N GLY A 100 9.12 17.42 -4.36
CA GLY A 100 7.76 17.97 -4.31
C GLY A 100 7.47 18.84 -3.08
N GLY A 101 8.40 18.94 -2.13
CA GLY A 101 8.24 19.67 -0.87
C GLY A 101 7.23 19.04 0.08
N LEU A 102 6.94 17.74 -0.05
CA LEU A 102 5.99 17.02 0.81
C LEU A 102 6.68 16.48 2.07
N VAL A 103 7.95 16.08 1.95
CA VAL A 103 8.80 15.67 3.07
C VAL A 103 10.08 16.51 3.08
N ARG A 104 10.79 16.50 4.20
CA ARG A 104 12.13 17.10 4.31
C ARG A 104 13.07 16.15 5.02
N PHE A 105 14.35 16.25 4.69
CA PHE A 105 15.39 15.51 5.39
C PHE A 105 16.01 16.37 6.49
N ARG A 106 16.43 15.70 7.57
CA ARG A 106 17.26 16.26 8.65
C ARG A 106 18.45 15.35 8.87
N GLU A 107 19.58 15.93 9.28
CA GLU A 107 20.69 15.13 9.80
C GLU A 107 20.24 14.41 11.07
N ASP A 108 20.70 13.17 11.24
CA ASP A 108 20.47 12.42 12.47
C ASP A 108 21.56 12.80 13.48
N GLU A 109 21.15 13.37 14.61
CA GLU A 109 22.06 13.83 15.68
C GLU A 109 22.81 12.68 16.34
N THR A 110 22.31 11.45 16.20
CA THR A 110 22.90 10.24 16.79
C THR A 110 23.80 9.47 15.83
N ASP A 111 23.65 9.69 14.52
CA ASP A 111 24.43 9.02 13.48
C ASP A 111 24.56 9.93 12.24
N ALA A 112 25.71 10.58 12.10
CA ALA A 112 26.00 11.50 10.98
C ALA A 112 25.92 10.83 9.58
N ARG A 113 25.88 9.49 9.51
CA ARG A 113 25.70 8.74 8.25
C ARG A 113 24.23 8.45 7.94
N SER A 114 23.32 8.73 8.87
CA SER A 114 21.89 8.52 8.75
C SER A 114 21.17 9.85 8.51
N ARG A 115 20.06 9.80 7.77
CA ARG A 115 19.16 10.94 7.56
C ARG A 115 17.78 10.57 8.06
N ARG A 116 17.19 11.47 8.84
CA ARG A 116 15.79 11.38 9.24
C ARG A 116 14.92 12.13 8.25
N VAL A 117 13.68 11.69 8.13
CA VAL A 117 12.67 12.23 7.23
C VAL A 117 11.49 12.67 8.07
N LEU A 118 11.04 13.87 7.78
CA LEU A 118 9.89 14.47 8.45
C LEU A 118 8.84 14.86 7.42
N LEU A 119 7.58 14.70 7.80
CA LEU A 119 6.47 15.26 7.04
C LEU A 119 6.51 16.80 7.15
N THR A 120 6.32 17.49 6.03
CA THR A 120 6.19 18.96 6.04
C THR A 120 4.73 19.37 6.24
N ALA A 121 4.49 20.64 6.56
CA ALA A 121 3.13 21.18 6.59
C ALA A 121 2.40 21.04 5.23
N LYS A 122 3.14 21.16 4.10
CA LYS A 122 2.59 20.92 2.76
C LYS A 122 2.24 19.44 2.55
N GLY A 123 3.10 18.53 3.00
CA GLY A 123 2.86 17.08 2.98
C GLY A 123 1.63 16.70 3.78
N LYS A 124 1.50 17.25 4.99
CA LYS A 124 0.34 17.03 5.86
C LYS A 124 -0.96 17.51 5.23
N ARG A 125 -0.99 18.75 4.70
CA ARG A 125 -2.16 19.24 3.95
C ARG A 125 -2.50 18.34 2.77
N ARG A 126 -1.49 17.96 1.97
CA ARG A 126 -1.70 17.07 0.82
C ARG A 126 -2.29 15.72 1.23
N LEU A 127 -1.81 15.13 2.32
CA LEU A 127 -2.38 13.89 2.87
C LEU A 127 -3.84 14.10 3.29
N HIS A 128 -4.12 15.13 4.11
CA HIS A 128 -5.46 15.43 4.59
C HIS A 128 -6.46 15.69 3.46
N ASP A 129 -6.05 16.35 2.37
CA ASP A 129 -6.89 16.57 1.18
C ASP A 129 -7.26 15.26 0.48
N MET A 130 -6.41 14.22 0.58
CA MET A 130 -6.60 12.94 -0.08
C MET A 130 -7.31 11.90 0.77
N LEU A 131 -7.28 12.02 2.09
CA LEU A 131 -7.89 11.02 2.99
C LEU A 131 -9.39 10.82 2.73
N PRO A 132 -10.23 11.87 2.54
CA PRO A 132 -11.65 11.68 2.28
C PRO A 132 -11.94 10.82 1.05
N GLY A 133 -11.29 11.11 -0.09
CA GLY A 133 -11.47 10.34 -1.32
C GLY A 133 -10.89 8.92 -1.23
N TYR A 134 -9.79 8.74 -0.49
CA TYR A 134 -9.21 7.43 -0.22
C TYR A 134 -10.18 6.53 0.54
N TYR A 135 -10.78 7.05 1.62
CA TYR A 135 -11.76 6.29 2.41
C TYR A 135 -13.07 6.07 1.65
N ALA A 136 -13.55 7.06 0.88
CA ALA A 136 -14.74 6.91 0.05
C ALA A 136 -14.55 5.83 -1.03
N THR A 137 -13.36 5.75 -1.64
CA THR A 137 -13.03 4.71 -2.63
C THR A 137 -13.08 3.32 -1.99
N ILE A 138 -12.48 3.15 -0.80
CA ILE A 138 -12.53 1.88 -0.08
C ILE A 138 -13.97 1.51 0.31
N ASP A 139 -14.72 2.43 0.89
CA ASP A 139 -16.10 2.19 1.33
C ASP A 139 -17.01 1.79 0.16
N ALA A 140 -16.92 2.51 -0.96
CA ALA A 140 -17.68 2.18 -2.18
C ALA A 140 -17.30 0.80 -2.73
N PHE A 141 -16.00 0.49 -2.77
CA PHE A 141 -15.52 -0.81 -3.23
C PHE A 141 -16.03 -1.94 -2.33
N MET A 142 -15.88 -1.81 -1.01
CA MET A 142 -16.32 -2.84 -0.06
C MET A 142 -17.83 -3.05 -0.14
N LYS A 143 -18.65 -1.99 -0.18
CA LYS A 143 -20.11 -2.13 -0.35
C LYS A 143 -20.52 -2.86 -1.63
N ALA A 144 -19.78 -2.65 -2.72
CA ALA A 144 -20.05 -3.34 -3.99
C ALA A 144 -19.65 -4.82 -3.99
N HIS A 145 -18.74 -5.24 -3.09
CA HIS A 145 -18.16 -6.60 -3.04
C HIS A 145 -18.51 -7.38 -1.76
N ASP A 146 -19.15 -6.75 -0.78
CA ASP A 146 -19.72 -7.38 0.42
C ASP A 146 -21.16 -7.91 0.18
N ALA A 147 -21.71 -7.71 -1.02
CA ALA A 147 -22.96 -8.35 -1.40
C ALA A 147 -22.75 -9.88 -1.42
N PRO A 148 -23.55 -10.66 -0.67
CA PRO A 148 -23.46 -12.12 -0.74
C PRO A 148 -23.77 -12.57 -2.18
N ASP A 149 -22.87 -13.38 -2.74
CA ASP A 149 -23.12 -14.21 -3.94
C ASP A 149 -24.38 -15.07 -3.73
#